data_AF-E3EKG4-F1
#
_entry.id   AF-E3EKG4-F1
#
_cell.length_a   1.000
_cell.length_b   1.000
_cell.length_c   1.000
_cell.angle_alpha   90.00
_cell.angle_beta   90.00
_cell.angle_gamma   90.00
#
_symmetry.space_group_name_H-M   'P 1'
#
loop_
_entity.id
_entity.type
_entity.pdbx_description
1 polymer ?
#
loop_
_entity_poly.entity_id
_entity_poly.type
_entity_poly.pdbx_seq_one_letter_code
_entity_poly.pdbx_strand_id
1 'polypeptide(L)'
;METKDISSFKEDQKIIDIYDAVIEGKLAILPRNFWGKYEEEVQHRLKLCFRYLVLQKLKIKPHEIRLRVQKPFLIKYKLFNAVYQRQSKGLRELLMHIFPEIGYMFPEMEYQDEEIINIYDAALEGRLAQFPQGFWGNPEEEVQHRLKLCLRYLVLEKLKIPPHEILLEVTWLFLSKYKLNYAVYQLQSKGLQELLIDVFPEIEFENKEIINLYNAAIEGKLTRFPRGFWGNHEEEVQHRLKLCLRYLVLEKLKIKPENILLRVQQPFLMKYKLHQVVYKRQSKGLQELLMHIFPEIEIESEDIIDVYDAAIEGKLAQLPNGFWGKHEEEVQHRLQLCLRYLVLEKLKIKPHEILLRVQKPFLVKYKLDYVVYQRQSKGLRELLMNIFPEIEFEDKDIIEVFDAAIEGESAQWPRGFWGKHEEEVQHRLQLCLRYLVLEKLKIKPHEIRLRVQKPFLVKYKLDYVVYQRQSKRLQELLSDIFPEIEYTDEDIINMYDAVIEGRLAQFPHGFWGKEEEEVQHRLKLCLRHVVLQKLNMEPQEILSEVKTSFLMKYKLFHCVYERQTKGLDELLKEAFPEIDKRKS
;
A
#
# COMPACT_ATOMS: atom_id res chain seq x y z
N MET A 1 72.92 -67.66 -13.23
CA MET A 1 72.79 -67.75 -11.76
C MET A 1 74.15 -67.46 -11.17
N GLU A 2 74.39 -66.18 -10.88
CA GLU A 2 75.65 -65.71 -10.28
C GLU A 2 75.58 -65.82 -8.76
N THR A 3 76.61 -66.41 -8.17
CA THR A 3 76.87 -66.53 -6.73
C THR A 3 77.28 -65.18 -6.10
N LYS A 4 76.38 -64.17 -6.14
CA LYS A 4 76.65 -62.85 -5.56
C LYS A 4 76.01 -62.58 -4.18
N ASP A 5 75.12 -63.43 -3.67
CA ASP A 5 74.23 -63.01 -2.57
C ASP A 5 74.66 -63.33 -1.13
N ILE A 6 75.72 -64.12 -0.89
CA ILE A 6 76.11 -64.48 0.50
C ILE A 6 77.25 -63.59 1.04
N SER A 7 78.07 -63.01 0.16
CA SER A 7 79.19 -62.13 0.53
C SER A 7 78.71 -60.77 1.03
N SER A 8 77.66 -60.20 0.42
CA SER A 8 77.18 -58.85 0.72
C SER A 8 76.52 -58.73 2.10
N PHE A 9 75.77 -59.74 2.54
CA PHE A 9 75.06 -59.68 3.83
C PHE A 9 76.00 -59.65 5.04
N LYS A 10 77.09 -60.42 5.00
CA LYS A 10 78.10 -60.42 6.08
C LYS A 10 78.86 -59.10 6.15
N GLU A 11 79.03 -58.42 5.03
CA GLU A 11 79.66 -57.09 4.98
C GLU A 11 78.72 -56.01 5.52
N ASP A 12 77.44 -56.04 5.13
CA ASP A 12 76.42 -55.11 5.61
C ASP A 12 76.24 -55.20 7.14
N GLN A 13 76.21 -56.42 7.69
CA GLN A 13 76.11 -56.58 9.14
C GLN A 13 77.33 -55.99 9.87
N LYS A 14 78.55 -56.20 9.34
CA LYS A 14 79.76 -55.59 9.92
C LYS A 14 79.72 -54.06 9.87
N ILE A 15 79.18 -53.48 8.79
CA ILE A 15 78.99 -52.02 8.67
C ILE A 15 78.02 -51.53 9.75
N ILE A 16 76.89 -52.22 9.94
CA ILE A 16 75.91 -51.90 10.98
C ILE A 16 76.53 -52.01 12.37
N ASP A 17 77.24 -53.10 12.68
CA ASP A 17 77.82 -53.34 14.00
C ASP A 17 78.85 -52.25 14.38
N ILE A 18 79.70 -51.86 13.42
CA ILE A 18 80.69 -50.79 13.62
C ILE A 18 79.99 -49.45 13.83
N TYR A 19 78.96 -49.15 13.04
CA TYR A 19 78.19 -47.92 13.17
C TYR A 19 77.45 -47.86 14.51
N ASP A 20 76.85 -48.98 14.92
CA ASP A 20 76.10 -49.06 16.15
C ASP A 20 76.98 -48.90 17.39
N ALA A 21 78.17 -49.52 17.36
CA ALA A 21 79.18 -49.32 18.39
C ALA A 21 79.57 -47.84 18.56
N VAL A 22 79.60 -47.04 17.48
CA VAL A 22 79.85 -45.59 17.58
C VAL A 22 78.66 -44.84 18.19
N ILE A 23 77.43 -45.16 17.80
CA ILE A 23 76.24 -44.51 18.34
C ILE A 23 76.06 -44.82 19.84
N GLU A 24 76.40 -46.04 20.25
CA GLU A 24 76.35 -46.46 21.65
C GLU A 24 77.56 -45.98 22.47
N GLY A 25 78.51 -45.29 21.84
CA GLY A 25 79.71 -44.77 22.51
C GLY A 25 80.76 -45.84 22.84
N LYS A 26 80.59 -47.09 22.35
CA LYS A 26 81.60 -48.16 22.46
C LYS A 26 82.83 -47.88 21.59
N LEU A 27 82.66 -47.12 20.51
CA LEU A 27 83.74 -46.57 19.69
C LEU A 27 83.65 -45.04 19.66
N ALA A 28 84.78 -44.36 19.89
CA ALA A 28 84.81 -42.90 19.96
C ALA A 28 84.51 -42.22 18.61
N ILE A 29 85.00 -42.80 17.51
CA ILE A 29 84.85 -42.27 16.15
C ILE A 29 84.70 -43.41 15.12
N LEU A 30 84.05 -43.12 13.99
CA LEU A 30 83.99 -44.06 12.85
C LEU A 30 85.40 -44.25 12.26
N PRO A 31 85.80 -45.49 11.88
CA PRO A 31 87.09 -45.75 11.26
C PRO A 31 87.37 -44.87 10.03
N ARG A 32 88.66 -44.56 9.79
CA ARG A 32 89.07 -43.89 8.55
C ARG A 32 88.69 -44.80 7.36
N ASN A 33 87.92 -44.26 6.41
CA ASN A 33 87.30 -44.98 5.29
C ASN A 33 86.05 -45.82 5.64
N PHE A 34 85.40 -45.59 6.79
CA PHE A 34 84.14 -46.26 7.12
C PHE A 34 83.06 -46.06 6.06
N TRP A 35 82.96 -44.88 5.44
CA TRP A 35 81.98 -44.63 4.38
C TRP A 35 82.42 -45.15 3.01
N GLY A 36 83.62 -45.70 2.86
CA GLY A 36 84.17 -46.06 1.55
C GLY A 36 84.89 -44.90 0.87
N LYS A 37 85.50 -45.22 -0.27
CA LYS A 37 86.26 -44.27 -1.11
C LYS A 37 85.46 -43.82 -2.33
N TYR A 38 84.58 -44.68 -2.84
CA TYR A 38 83.77 -44.40 -4.01
C TYR A 38 82.37 -43.94 -3.59
N GLU A 39 81.75 -43.09 -4.41
CA GLU A 39 80.41 -42.52 -4.13
C GLU A 39 79.36 -43.62 -3.91
N GLU A 40 79.41 -44.69 -4.69
CA GLU A 40 78.48 -45.83 -4.56
C GLU A 40 78.60 -46.54 -3.20
N GLU A 41 79.83 -46.71 -2.69
CA GLU A 41 80.07 -47.29 -1.36
C GLU A 41 79.53 -46.36 -0.26
N VAL A 42 79.72 -45.05 -0.41
CA VAL A 42 79.20 -44.04 0.53
C VAL A 42 77.68 -44.08 0.54
N GLN A 43 77.03 -44.10 -0.63
CA GLN A 43 75.58 -44.15 -0.74
C GLN A 43 75.00 -45.44 -0.16
N HIS A 44 75.60 -46.59 -0.46
CA HIS A 44 75.17 -47.89 0.08
C HIS A 44 75.26 -47.91 1.62
N ARG A 45 76.43 -47.59 2.17
CA ARG A 45 76.66 -47.59 3.63
C ARG A 45 75.78 -46.56 4.33
N LEU A 46 75.59 -45.38 3.75
CA LEU A 46 74.72 -44.35 4.29
C LEU A 46 73.27 -44.82 4.34
N LYS A 47 72.76 -45.41 3.25
CA LYS A 47 71.40 -45.96 3.18
C LYS A 47 71.18 -47.05 4.22
N LEU A 48 72.15 -47.96 4.36
CA LEU A 48 72.11 -49.05 5.32
C LEU A 48 72.06 -48.53 6.76
N CYS A 49 72.99 -47.66 7.15
CA CYS A 49 73.05 -47.06 8.49
C CYS A 49 71.79 -46.25 8.83
N PHE A 50 71.24 -45.50 7.86
CA PHE A 50 69.99 -44.76 8.05
C PHE A 50 68.80 -45.67 8.28
N ARG A 51 68.59 -46.71 7.44
CA ARG A 51 67.44 -47.61 7.59
C ARG A 51 67.51 -48.38 8.90
N TYR A 52 68.70 -48.88 9.26
CA TYR A 52 68.93 -49.52 10.55
C TYR A 52 68.56 -48.58 11.71
N LEU A 53 69.11 -47.37 11.72
CA LEU A 53 68.88 -46.42 12.81
C LEU A 53 67.41 -46.01 12.94
N VAL A 54 66.80 -45.61 11.83
CA VAL A 54 65.44 -45.02 11.82
C VAL A 54 64.38 -46.09 12.04
N LEU A 55 64.42 -47.20 11.29
CA LEU A 55 63.35 -48.20 11.31
C LEU A 55 63.56 -49.26 12.39
N GLN A 56 64.80 -49.70 12.62
CA GLN A 56 65.06 -50.83 13.52
C GLN A 56 65.39 -50.34 14.94
N LYS A 57 66.37 -49.45 15.09
CA LYS A 57 66.85 -49.01 16.40
C LYS A 57 65.87 -48.05 17.08
N LEU A 58 65.40 -47.03 16.36
CA LEU A 58 64.51 -46.00 16.91
C LEU A 58 63.03 -46.26 16.66
N LYS A 59 62.70 -47.26 15.81
CA LYS A 59 61.31 -47.63 15.46
C LYS A 59 60.45 -46.44 15.03
N ILE A 60 61.04 -45.48 14.32
CA ILE A 60 60.33 -44.31 13.80
C ILE A 60 59.43 -44.77 12.65
N LYS A 61 58.13 -44.46 12.73
CA LYS A 61 57.18 -44.81 11.67
C LYS A 61 57.48 -44.01 10.41
N PRO A 62 57.26 -44.55 9.19
CA PRO A 62 57.57 -43.88 7.93
C PRO A 62 57.08 -42.42 7.82
N HIS A 63 55.85 -42.11 8.24
CA HIS A 63 55.29 -40.75 8.20
C HIS A 63 55.98 -39.76 9.16
N GLU A 64 56.59 -40.24 10.24
CA GLU A 64 57.30 -39.38 11.20
C GLU A 64 58.75 -39.04 10.77
N ILE A 65 59.30 -39.75 9.78
CA ILE A 65 60.72 -39.66 9.40
C ILE A 65 61.08 -38.23 8.98
N ARG A 66 60.27 -37.57 8.14
CA ARG A 66 60.56 -36.19 7.70
C ARG A 66 60.56 -35.19 8.86
N LEU A 67 59.70 -35.40 9.86
CA LEU A 67 59.58 -34.51 11.02
C LEU A 67 60.73 -34.71 12.00
N ARG A 68 61.11 -35.97 12.27
CA ARG A 68 62.10 -36.32 13.30
C ARG A 68 63.54 -36.30 12.79
N VAL A 69 63.77 -36.56 11.51
CA VAL A 69 65.11 -36.68 10.92
C VAL A 69 65.57 -35.33 10.36
N GLN A 70 65.86 -34.41 11.27
CA GLN A 70 66.39 -33.07 10.98
C GLN A 70 67.90 -32.97 11.28
N LYS A 71 68.51 -31.80 11.03
CA LYS A 71 69.94 -31.56 11.31
C LYS A 71 70.39 -31.99 12.72
N PRO A 72 69.66 -31.69 13.83
CA PRO A 72 70.04 -32.16 15.16
C PRO A 72 70.06 -33.69 15.30
N PHE A 73 69.12 -34.38 14.66
CA PHE A 73 69.09 -35.84 14.60
C PHE A 73 70.37 -36.38 13.93
N LEU A 74 70.76 -35.82 12.79
CA LEU A 74 71.95 -36.24 12.05
C LEU A 74 73.24 -36.01 12.84
N ILE A 75 73.33 -34.91 13.59
CA ILE A 75 74.47 -34.62 14.45
C ILE A 75 74.52 -35.63 15.61
N LYS A 76 73.37 -35.85 16.28
CA LYS A 76 73.24 -36.79 17.40
C LYS A 76 73.71 -38.19 17.02
N TYR A 77 73.37 -38.65 15.81
CA TYR A 77 73.69 -39.99 15.34
C TYR A 77 74.87 -40.06 14.36
N LYS A 78 75.74 -39.04 14.34
CA LYS A 78 77.00 -39.02 13.56
C LYS A 78 76.83 -39.21 12.04
N LEU A 79 75.65 -38.94 11.50
CA LEU A 79 75.33 -38.99 10.06
C LEU A 79 75.60 -37.65 9.35
N PHE A 80 75.66 -36.54 10.11
CA PHE A 80 75.72 -35.19 9.54
C PHE A 80 76.84 -35.02 8.51
N ASN A 81 78.06 -35.46 8.81
CA ASN A 81 79.18 -35.33 7.88
C ASN A 81 79.00 -36.19 6.62
N ALA A 82 78.47 -37.41 6.76
CA ALA A 82 78.25 -38.28 5.61
C ALA A 82 77.16 -37.72 4.67
N VAL A 83 76.11 -37.13 5.23
CA VAL A 83 75.02 -36.51 4.47
C VAL A 83 75.49 -35.22 3.79
N TYR A 84 76.13 -34.30 4.52
CA TYR A 84 76.39 -32.94 4.02
C TYR A 84 77.76 -32.75 3.36
N GLN A 85 78.76 -33.58 3.66
CA GLN A 85 80.10 -33.43 3.05
C GLN A 85 80.30 -34.33 1.83
N ARG A 86 79.49 -35.39 1.67
CA ARG A 86 79.72 -36.40 0.64
C ARG A 86 78.58 -36.58 -0.35
N GLN A 87 77.40 -36.03 -0.09
CA GLN A 87 76.33 -36.06 -1.08
C GLN A 87 76.04 -34.67 -1.66
N SER A 88 75.83 -34.64 -2.97
CA SER A 88 75.36 -33.45 -3.70
C SER A 88 73.87 -33.20 -3.53
N LYS A 89 73.11 -34.21 -3.07
CA LYS A 89 71.66 -34.17 -2.89
C LYS A 89 71.30 -33.65 -1.49
N GLY A 90 70.31 -32.77 -1.40
CA GLY A 90 69.83 -32.25 -0.13
C GLY A 90 69.27 -33.37 0.76
N LEU A 91 69.22 -33.16 2.09
CA LEU A 91 68.68 -34.14 3.05
C LEU A 91 67.30 -34.68 2.64
N ARG A 92 66.45 -33.81 2.05
CA ARG A 92 65.12 -34.19 1.57
C ARG A 92 65.17 -35.27 0.49
N GLU A 93 66.00 -35.07 -0.53
CA GLU A 93 66.18 -36.01 -1.67
C GLU A 93 66.81 -37.31 -1.19
N LEU A 94 67.77 -37.22 -0.26
CA LEU A 94 68.39 -38.38 0.34
C LEU A 94 67.37 -39.24 1.10
N LEU A 95 66.52 -38.63 1.93
CA LEU A 95 65.51 -39.37 2.70
C LEU A 95 64.50 -40.04 1.76
N MET A 96 64.08 -39.39 0.66
CA MET A 96 63.21 -40.01 -0.34
C MET A 96 63.86 -41.22 -1.02
N HIS A 97 65.16 -41.16 -1.29
CA HIS A 97 65.90 -42.27 -1.89
C HIS A 97 66.14 -43.44 -0.92
N ILE A 98 66.40 -43.13 0.36
CA ILE A 98 66.64 -44.15 1.39
C ILE A 98 65.34 -44.85 1.77
N PHE A 99 64.26 -44.08 1.92
CA PHE A 99 62.94 -44.55 2.31
C PHE A 99 61.95 -44.27 1.18
N PRO A 100 61.94 -45.05 0.08
CA PRO A 100 60.94 -44.86 -0.97
C PRO A 100 59.50 -44.93 -0.44
N GLU A 101 59.26 -45.59 0.70
CA GLU A 101 57.99 -45.55 1.44
C GLU A 101 57.58 -44.15 1.97
N ILE A 102 58.51 -43.20 2.10
CA ILE A 102 58.22 -41.77 2.34
C ILE A 102 58.18 -40.95 1.04
N GLY A 103 58.68 -41.54 -0.04
CA GLY A 103 58.87 -40.94 -1.37
C GLY A 103 57.60 -40.90 -2.22
N TYR A 104 56.61 -41.72 -1.91
CA TYR A 104 55.25 -41.53 -2.45
C TYR A 104 54.51 -40.34 -1.80
N MET A 105 55.03 -39.81 -0.68
CA MET A 105 54.92 -38.45 -0.10
C MET A 105 55.01 -37.25 -1.07
N PHE A 106 54.25 -37.19 -2.16
CA PHE A 106 54.20 -36.04 -3.08
C PHE A 106 53.88 -34.73 -2.31
N PRO A 107 54.33 -33.54 -2.78
CA PRO A 107 53.78 -32.25 -2.38
C PRO A 107 52.27 -32.11 -2.68
N GLU A 108 51.74 -33.03 -3.47
CA GLU A 108 50.33 -33.17 -3.89
C GLU A 108 49.61 -34.30 -3.11
N MET A 109 50.25 -34.91 -2.09
CA MET A 109 49.50 -35.78 -1.19
C MET A 109 48.60 -34.94 -0.31
N GLU A 110 47.31 -34.99 -0.60
CA GLU A 110 46.25 -34.81 0.37
C GLU A 110 46.66 -35.52 1.67
N TYR A 111 46.97 -34.75 2.71
CA TYR A 111 46.95 -35.32 4.06
C TYR A 111 45.59 -35.96 4.22
N GLN A 112 45.54 -37.20 4.73
CA GLN A 112 44.26 -37.73 5.16
C GLN A 112 43.71 -36.82 6.27
N ASP A 113 42.40 -36.60 6.27
CA ASP A 113 41.75 -35.66 7.19
C ASP A 113 42.14 -35.92 8.66
N GLU A 114 42.32 -37.19 9.04
CA GLU A 114 42.81 -37.60 10.37
C GLU A 114 44.20 -37.04 10.70
N GLU A 115 45.14 -37.04 9.74
CA GLU A 115 46.49 -36.49 9.94
C GLU A 115 46.46 -34.97 10.08
N ILE A 116 45.61 -34.28 9.31
CA ILE A 116 45.41 -32.83 9.41
C ILE A 116 44.93 -32.47 10.81
N ILE A 117 43.91 -33.16 11.30
CA ILE A 117 43.34 -32.94 12.64
C ILE A 117 44.36 -33.25 13.73
N ASN A 118 45.13 -34.35 13.62
CA ASN A 118 46.14 -34.71 14.60
C ASN A 118 47.26 -33.64 14.71
N ILE A 119 47.73 -33.13 13.57
CA ILE A 119 48.73 -32.05 13.55
C ILE A 119 48.14 -30.76 14.12
N TYR A 120 46.89 -30.45 13.77
CA TYR A 120 46.18 -29.29 14.28
C TYR A 120 46.03 -29.34 15.81
N ASP A 121 45.66 -30.49 16.35
CA ASP A 121 45.52 -30.68 17.80
C ASP A 121 46.83 -30.62 18.55
N ALA A 122 47.90 -31.21 18.01
CA ALA A 122 49.23 -31.07 18.58
C ALA A 122 49.69 -29.60 18.63
N ALA A 123 49.31 -28.78 17.64
CA ALA A 123 49.59 -27.35 17.66
C ALA A 123 48.72 -26.59 18.67
N LEU A 124 47.44 -26.93 18.84
CA LEU A 124 46.57 -26.33 19.85
C LEU A 124 47.03 -26.64 21.28
N GLU A 125 47.49 -27.85 21.53
CA GLU A 125 48.02 -28.30 22.83
C GLU A 125 49.44 -27.79 23.12
N GLY A 126 50.06 -27.09 22.17
CA GLY A 126 51.42 -26.57 22.31
C GLY A 126 52.51 -27.64 22.18
N ARG A 127 52.17 -28.88 21.80
CA ARG A 127 53.14 -29.93 21.45
C ARG A 127 53.94 -29.56 20.20
N LEU A 128 53.38 -28.70 19.33
CA LEU A 128 54.07 -28.04 18.24
C LEU A 128 54.13 -26.53 18.48
N ALA A 129 55.34 -25.97 18.45
CA ALA A 129 55.53 -24.52 18.55
C ALA A 129 54.87 -23.77 17.39
N GLN A 130 54.86 -24.39 16.19
CA GLN A 130 54.27 -23.84 14.98
C GLN A 130 53.79 -24.95 14.02
N PHE A 131 52.74 -24.66 13.26
CA PHE A 131 52.63 -24.95 11.82
C PHE A 131 53.82 -25.68 11.15
N PRO A 132 53.82 -26.99 10.81
CA PRO A 132 54.77 -27.48 9.82
C PRO A 132 54.70 -26.65 8.54
N GLN A 133 55.84 -26.43 7.88
CA GLN A 133 55.88 -25.65 6.65
C GLN A 133 55.00 -26.32 5.59
N GLY A 134 54.07 -25.56 5.00
CA GLY A 134 53.11 -26.08 4.03
C GLY A 134 51.91 -26.81 4.64
N PHE A 135 51.71 -26.78 5.97
CA PHE A 135 50.57 -27.40 6.63
C PHE A 135 49.22 -26.94 6.09
N TRP A 136 49.08 -25.68 5.70
CA TRP A 136 47.83 -25.17 5.12
C TRP A 136 47.68 -25.51 3.63
N GLY A 137 48.73 -25.98 2.95
CA GLY A 137 48.68 -26.26 1.52
C GLY A 137 49.13 -25.07 0.68
N ASN A 138 49.19 -25.26 -0.65
CA ASN A 138 49.61 -24.23 -1.59
C ASN A 138 49.13 -24.51 -3.02
N PRO A 139 47.87 -24.95 -3.18
CA PRO A 139 46.88 -24.06 -3.82
C PRO A 139 45.76 -23.62 -2.87
N GLU A 140 45.00 -22.58 -3.25
CA GLU A 140 43.90 -22.02 -2.44
C GLU A 140 42.89 -23.09 -2.01
N GLU A 141 42.60 -24.06 -2.87
CA GLU A 141 41.67 -25.16 -2.61
C GLU A 141 42.10 -26.03 -1.44
N GLU A 142 43.40 -26.34 -1.31
CA GLU A 142 43.91 -27.09 -0.15
C GLU A 142 43.81 -26.29 1.14
N VAL A 143 44.10 -24.99 1.07
CA VAL A 143 43.96 -24.07 2.22
C VAL A 143 42.50 -24.02 2.66
N GLN A 144 41.57 -23.95 1.71
CA GLN A 144 40.13 -23.99 1.98
C GLN A 144 39.72 -25.32 2.61
N HIS A 145 40.13 -26.46 2.04
CA HIS A 145 39.80 -27.79 2.58
C HIS A 145 40.29 -27.94 4.02
N ARG A 146 41.59 -27.70 4.26
CA ARG A 146 42.21 -27.88 5.59
C ARG A 146 41.64 -26.92 6.61
N LEU A 147 41.37 -25.67 6.23
CA LEU A 147 40.71 -24.72 7.10
C LEU A 147 39.29 -25.16 7.45
N LYS A 148 38.48 -25.57 6.46
CA LYS A 148 37.11 -26.05 6.68
C LYS A 148 37.11 -27.23 7.65
N LEU A 149 37.98 -28.21 7.41
CA LEU A 149 38.15 -29.38 8.25
C LEU A 149 38.54 -29.00 9.69
N CYS A 150 39.59 -28.21 9.87
CA CYS A 150 40.06 -27.80 11.20
C CYS A 150 39.03 -26.95 11.96
N LEU A 151 38.32 -26.07 11.25
CA LEU A 151 37.29 -25.22 11.84
C LEU A 151 36.07 -26.05 12.25
N ARG A 152 35.64 -27.00 11.41
CA ARG A 152 34.50 -27.89 11.69
C ARG A 152 34.80 -28.81 12.88
N TYR A 153 35.98 -29.42 12.90
CA TYR A 153 36.47 -30.20 14.03
C TYR A 153 36.53 -29.38 15.32
N LEU A 154 37.12 -28.18 15.28
CA LEU A 154 37.24 -27.33 16.45
C LEU A 154 35.87 -26.96 17.03
N VAL A 155 34.95 -26.52 16.17
CA VAL A 155 33.66 -25.95 16.58
C VAL A 155 32.70 -27.06 17.03
N LEU A 156 32.52 -28.10 16.21
CA LEU A 156 31.50 -29.13 16.46
C LEU A 156 31.98 -30.23 17.40
N GLU A 157 33.22 -30.69 17.25
CA GLU A 157 33.71 -31.85 18.00
C GLU A 157 34.41 -31.43 19.29
N LYS A 158 35.36 -30.49 19.18
CA LYS A 158 36.23 -30.11 20.30
C LYS A 158 35.56 -29.17 21.30
N LEU A 159 34.89 -28.13 20.80
CA LEU A 159 34.21 -27.13 21.64
C LEU A 159 32.72 -27.40 21.81
N LYS A 160 32.13 -28.22 20.93
CA LYS A 160 30.70 -28.56 20.93
C LYS A 160 29.79 -27.33 20.91
N ILE A 161 30.21 -26.31 20.15
CA ILE A 161 29.39 -25.11 19.93
C ILE A 161 28.20 -25.55 19.07
N PRO A 162 26.96 -25.34 19.53
CA PRO A 162 25.80 -25.72 18.76
C PRO A 162 25.72 -24.86 17.47
N PRO A 163 25.23 -25.42 16.33
CA PRO A 163 25.23 -24.75 15.04
C PRO A 163 24.73 -23.30 15.04
N HIS A 164 23.71 -23.01 15.85
CA HIS A 164 23.08 -21.70 15.95
C HIS A 164 23.90 -20.63 16.69
N GLU A 165 24.87 -21.03 17.50
CA GLU A 165 25.75 -20.11 18.23
C GLU A 165 27.03 -19.80 17.44
N ILE A 166 27.33 -20.59 16.41
CA ILE A 166 28.58 -20.48 15.62
C ILE A 166 28.81 -19.06 15.10
N LEU A 167 27.80 -18.42 14.50
CA LEU A 167 27.94 -17.08 13.92
C LEU A 167 28.14 -15.98 14.97
N LEU A 168 27.82 -16.25 16.24
CA LEU A 168 27.98 -15.31 17.36
C LEU A 168 29.31 -15.54 18.07
N GLU A 169 29.69 -16.80 18.29
CA GLU A 169 30.89 -17.15 19.06
C GLU A 169 32.18 -17.16 18.23
N VAL A 170 32.08 -17.54 16.95
CA VAL A 170 33.24 -17.67 16.06
C VAL A 170 33.60 -16.31 15.46
N THR A 171 34.31 -15.51 16.26
CA THR A 171 34.84 -14.19 15.90
C THR A 171 36.30 -14.23 15.42
N TRP A 172 36.84 -13.12 14.94
CA TRP A 172 38.28 -13.02 14.62
C TRP A 172 39.20 -13.30 15.84
N LEU A 173 38.75 -12.92 17.04
CA LEU A 173 39.44 -13.22 18.29
C LEU A 173 39.42 -14.72 18.57
N PHE A 174 38.28 -15.38 18.33
CA PHE A 174 38.17 -16.83 18.42
C PHE A 174 39.17 -17.51 17.47
N LEU A 175 39.21 -17.12 16.19
CA LEU A 175 40.14 -17.71 15.22
C LEU A 175 41.60 -17.51 15.60
N SER A 176 41.94 -16.35 16.16
CA SER A 176 43.29 -16.06 16.63
C SER A 176 43.66 -16.90 17.85
N LYS A 177 42.73 -17.06 18.80
CA LYS A 177 42.89 -17.92 19.98
C LYS A 177 43.20 -19.36 19.60
N TYR A 178 42.59 -19.87 18.53
CA TYR A 178 42.78 -21.24 18.05
C TYR A 178 43.69 -21.36 16.83
N LYS A 179 44.57 -20.38 16.58
CA LYS A 179 45.61 -20.43 15.54
C LYS A 179 45.09 -20.65 14.09
N LEU A 180 43.83 -20.32 13.81
CA LEU A 180 43.22 -20.40 12.48
C LEU A 180 43.32 -19.08 11.69
N ASN A 181 43.61 -17.97 12.36
CA ASN A 181 43.66 -16.63 11.77
C ASN A 181 44.57 -16.54 10.54
N TYR A 182 45.71 -17.24 10.53
CA TYR A 182 46.64 -17.24 9.40
C TYR A 182 46.03 -17.86 8.14
N ALA A 183 45.35 -18.99 8.27
CA ALA A 183 44.69 -19.65 7.14
C ALA A 183 43.53 -18.81 6.59
N VAL A 184 42.73 -18.22 7.47
CA VAL A 184 41.66 -17.30 7.06
C VAL A 184 42.23 -16.06 6.36
N TYR A 185 43.35 -15.52 6.85
CA TYR A 185 44.04 -14.40 6.22
C TYR A 185 44.59 -14.77 4.84
N GLN A 186 45.13 -15.98 4.65
CA GLN A 186 45.63 -16.41 3.34
C GLN A 186 44.53 -16.50 2.28
N LEU A 187 43.28 -16.78 2.68
CA LEU A 187 42.19 -16.91 1.72
C LEU A 187 41.70 -15.59 1.14
N GLN A 188 41.94 -14.43 1.78
CA GLN A 188 41.65 -13.02 1.40
C GLN A 188 40.32 -12.65 0.68
N SER A 189 39.51 -13.62 0.23
CA SER A 189 38.44 -13.46 -0.74
C SER A 189 37.04 -13.53 -0.11
N LYS A 190 36.92 -14.17 1.06
CA LYS A 190 35.65 -14.36 1.78
C LYS A 190 35.67 -13.69 3.15
N GLY A 191 34.59 -12.98 3.50
CA GLY A 191 34.40 -12.47 4.86
C GLY A 191 34.23 -13.62 5.87
N LEU A 192 34.56 -13.42 7.15
CA LEU A 192 34.45 -14.46 8.19
C LEU A 192 33.07 -15.13 8.20
N GLN A 193 32.00 -14.35 8.09
CA GLN A 193 30.64 -14.91 8.07
C GLN A 193 30.37 -15.78 6.84
N GLU A 194 30.92 -15.43 5.67
CA GLU A 194 30.79 -16.23 4.45
C GLU A 194 31.55 -17.54 4.57
N LEU A 195 32.74 -17.50 5.17
CA LEU A 195 33.50 -18.69 5.51
C LEU A 195 32.68 -19.60 6.44
N LEU A 196 32.07 -19.06 7.50
CA LEU A 196 31.28 -19.86 8.44
C LEU A 196 30.06 -20.51 7.77
N ILE A 197 29.33 -19.77 6.94
CA ILE A 197 28.21 -20.32 6.18
C ILE A 197 28.67 -21.45 5.23
N ASP A 198 29.83 -21.28 4.60
CA ASP A 198 30.41 -22.27 3.68
C ASP A 198 30.97 -23.52 4.41
N VAL A 199 31.40 -23.37 5.67
CA VAL A 199 31.90 -24.48 6.50
C VAL A 199 30.76 -25.25 7.16
N PHE A 200 29.69 -24.54 7.52
CA PHE A 200 28.53 -25.04 8.25
C PHE A 200 27.24 -24.79 7.45
N PRO A 201 27.06 -25.45 6.29
CA PRO A 201 25.84 -25.34 5.51
C PRO A 201 24.61 -25.84 6.29
N GLU A 202 24.81 -26.68 7.30
CA GLU A 202 23.77 -27.15 8.23
C GLU A 202 23.29 -26.08 9.23
N ILE A 203 23.78 -24.84 9.18
CA ILE A 203 23.14 -23.70 9.85
C ILE A 203 21.85 -23.39 9.08
N GLU A 204 20.88 -24.28 9.20
CA GLU A 204 19.50 -23.99 8.88
C GLU A 204 18.99 -23.04 9.95
N PHE A 205 18.73 -21.80 9.56
CA PHE A 205 18.21 -20.84 10.52
C PHE A 205 16.79 -21.24 10.91
N GLU A 206 16.64 -21.91 12.05
CA GLU A 206 15.34 -22.05 12.67
C GLU A 206 14.75 -20.66 12.97
N ASN A 207 13.43 -20.55 13.02
CA ASN A 207 12.76 -19.27 13.28
C ASN A 207 13.31 -18.56 14.53
N LYS A 208 13.63 -19.31 15.59
CA LYS A 208 14.21 -18.78 16.83
C LYS A 208 15.58 -18.13 16.62
N GLU A 209 16.38 -18.70 15.75
CA GLU A 209 17.75 -18.25 15.47
C GLU A 209 17.75 -17.00 14.59
N ILE A 210 16.86 -16.95 13.60
CA ILE A 210 16.59 -15.75 12.80
C ILE A 210 16.27 -14.57 13.72
N ILE A 211 15.39 -14.79 14.69
CA ILE A 211 15.00 -13.77 15.67
C ILE A 211 16.16 -13.38 16.59
N ASN A 212 16.98 -14.33 17.06
CA ASN A 212 18.14 -14.05 17.91
C ASN A 212 19.18 -13.18 17.18
N LEU A 213 19.51 -13.53 15.94
CA LEU A 213 20.42 -12.76 15.10
C LEU A 213 19.84 -11.38 14.76
N TYR A 214 18.53 -11.32 14.48
CA TYR A 214 17.84 -10.06 14.27
C TYR A 214 17.93 -9.14 15.49
N ASN A 215 17.69 -9.68 16.69
CA ASN A 215 17.83 -8.97 17.96
C ASN A 215 19.25 -8.46 18.18
N ALA A 216 20.25 -9.30 17.98
CA ALA A 216 21.64 -8.90 18.11
C ALA A 216 22.00 -7.75 17.15
N ALA A 217 21.45 -7.75 15.92
CA ALA A 217 21.66 -6.68 14.97
C ALA A 217 20.99 -5.36 15.37
N ILE A 218 19.73 -5.37 15.83
CA ILE A 218 19.03 -4.14 16.25
C ILE A 218 19.56 -3.58 17.57
N GLU A 219 20.10 -4.43 18.45
CA GLU A 219 20.76 -4.04 19.71
C GLU A 219 22.20 -3.53 19.50
N GLY A 220 22.71 -3.57 18.26
CA GLY A 220 24.06 -3.11 17.93
C GLY A 220 25.17 -4.09 18.29
N LYS A 221 24.85 -5.28 18.81
CA LYS A 221 25.82 -6.38 19.03
C LYS A 221 26.40 -6.87 17.70
N LEU A 222 25.61 -6.80 16.62
CA LEU A 222 26.10 -6.99 15.25
C LEU A 222 26.09 -5.64 14.50
N THR A 223 27.26 -5.27 13.96
CA THR A 223 27.42 -4.06 13.14
C THR A 223 26.58 -4.14 11.86
N ARG A 224 26.50 -5.34 11.25
CA ARG A 224 25.72 -5.63 10.04
C ARG A 224 25.08 -7.02 10.13
N PHE A 225 23.98 -7.22 9.41
CA PHE A 225 23.42 -8.56 9.21
C PHE A 225 24.42 -9.45 8.45
N PRO A 226 24.53 -10.74 8.79
CA PRO A 226 25.31 -11.69 8.01
C PRO A 226 24.92 -11.68 6.53
N ARG A 227 25.90 -11.90 5.65
CA ARG A 227 25.60 -12.08 4.21
C ARG A 227 24.71 -13.32 4.07
N GLY A 228 23.63 -13.20 3.30
CA GLY A 228 22.62 -14.27 3.19
C GLY A 228 21.67 -14.38 4.40
N PHE A 229 21.74 -13.48 5.40
CA PHE A 229 20.80 -13.49 6.54
C PHE A 229 19.35 -13.42 6.10
N TRP A 230 19.03 -12.64 5.07
CA TRP A 230 17.67 -12.59 4.56
C TRP A 230 17.36 -13.82 3.68
N GLY A 231 18.35 -14.56 3.20
CA GLY A 231 18.18 -15.65 2.24
C GLY A 231 18.67 -15.27 0.84
N ASN A 232 18.88 -16.29 0.01
CA ASN A 232 19.32 -16.12 -1.38
C ASN A 232 18.14 -16.22 -2.35
N HIS A 233 17.02 -16.80 -1.91
CA HIS A 233 15.80 -16.96 -2.69
C HIS A 233 14.71 -15.97 -2.25
N GLU A 234 13.76 -15.67 -3.15
CA GLU A 234 12.66 -14.75 -2.87
C GLU A 234 11.85 -15.20 -1.66
N GLU A 235 11.50 -16.48 -1.60
CA GLU A 235 10.70 -17.11 -0.56
C GLU A 235 11.34 -17.03 0.82
N GLU A 236 12.64 -17.33 0.94
CA GLU A 236 13.38 -17.24 2.20
C GLU A 236 13.36 -15.83 2.77
N VAL A 237 13.60 -14.83 1.92
CA VAL A 237 13.62 -13.43 2.34
C VAL A 237 12.22 -12.97 2.73
N GLN A 238 11.17 -13.41 2.03
CA GLN A 238 9.80 -13.10 2.43
C GLN A 238 9.47 -13.73 3.78
N HIS A 239 9.83 -15.01 3.98
CA HIS A 239 9.66 -15.71 5.25
C HIS A 239 10.38 -15.00 6.40
N ARG A 240 11.68 -14.73 6.23
CA ARG A 240 12.52 -14.10 7.26
C ARG A 240 12.09 -12.66 7.56
N LEU A 241 11.72 -11.89 6.53
CA LEU A 241 11.16 -10.54 6.71
C LEU A 241 9.83 -10.58 7.47
N LYS A 242 8.91 -11.46 7.07
CA LYS A 242 7.61 -11.64 7.74
C LYS A 242 7.82 -12.02 9.20
N LEU A 243 8.70 -12.99 9.47
CA LEU A 243 9.03 -13.44 10.81
C LEU A 243 9.62 -12.30 11.67
N CYS A 244 10.66 -11.62 11.18
CA CYS A 244 11.31 -10.55 11.93
C CYS A 244 10.37 -9.37 12.19
N LEU A 245 9.57 -8.98 11.20
CA LEU A 245 8.65 -7.86 11.35
C LEU A 245 7.49 -8.20 12.30
N ARG A 246 6.92 -9.42 12.23
CA ARG A 246 5.88 -9.87 13.17
C ARG A 246 6.41 -9.92 14.60
N TYR A 247 7.56 -10.56 14.80
CA TYR A 247 8.23 -10.60 16.11
C TYR A 247 8.46 -9.18 16.66
N LEU A 248 9.02 -8.29 15.85
CA LEU A 248 9.32 -6.93 16.28
C LEU A 248 8.06 -6.18 16.70
N VAL A 249 7.02 -6.20 15.85
CA VAL A 249 5.80 -5.41 16.02
C VAL A 249 4.93 -5.96 17.14
N LEU A 250 4.62 -7.26 17.10
CA LEU A 250 3.64 -7.89 18.00
C LEU A 250 4.27 -8.31 19.33
N GLU A 251 5.46 -8.90 19.30
CA GLU A 251 6.06 -9.47 20.52
C GLU A 251 6.97 -8.47 21.24
N LYS A 252 7.93 -7.88 20.52
CA LYS A 252 8.95 -7.00 21.12
C LYS A 252 8.40 -5.63 21.48
N LEU A 253 7.61 -5.01 20.59
CA LEU A 253 7.07 -3.67 20.80
C LEU A 253 5.61 -3.64 21.26
N LYS A 254 4.91 -4.78 21.18
CA LYS A 254 3.49 -4.92 21.58
C LYS A 254 2.60 -3.86 20.93
N ILE A 255 2.85 -3.55 19.65
CA ILE A 255 2.00 -2.65 18.87
C ILE A 255 0.72 -3.41 18.54
N LYS A 256 -0.42 -2.84 18.92
CA LYS A 256 -1.72 -3.41 18.58
C LYS A 256 -1.97 -3.39 17.06
N PRO A 257 -2.69 -4.38 16.49
CA PRO A 257 -2.96 -4.46 15.06
C PRO A 257 -3.46 -3.16 14.43
N GLU A 258 -4.41 -2.47 15.07
CA GLU A 258 -4.98 -1.21 14.56
C GLU A 258 -3.93 -0.10 14.36
N ASN A 259 -2.85 -0.13 15.14
CA ASN A 259 -1.80 0.89 15.14
C ASN A 259 -0.65 0.58 14.19
N ILE A 260 -0.61 -0.60 13.57
CA ILE A 260 0.54 -1.05 12.77
C ILE A 260 0.76 -0.13 11.58
N LEU A 261 -0.29 0.19 10.82
CA LEU A 261 -0.18 1.04 9.62
C LEU A 261 0.27 2.46 9.95
N LEU A 262 -0.07 2.98 11.13
CA LEU A 262 0.33 4.32 11.56
C LEU A 262 1.78 4.34 12.08
N ARG A 263 2.18 3.31 12.83
CA ARG A 263 3.49 3.28 13.51
C ARG A 263 4.62 2.70 12.66
N VAL A 264 4.33 1.74 11.79
CA VAL A 264 5.35 1.05 10.98
C VAL A 264 5.56 1.81 9.67
N GLN A 265 6.20 2.97 9.80
CA GLN A 265 6.56 3.86 8.69
C GLN A 265 8.06 3.78 8.35
N GLN A 266 8.51 4.50 7.32
CA GLN A 266 9.94 4.50 6.93
C GLN A 266 10.93 4.76 8.09
N PRO A 267 10.70 5.75 8.99
CA PRO A 267 11.59 5.97 10.15
C PRO A 267 11.64 4.77 11.10
N PHE A 268 10.52 4.06 11.27
CA PHE A 268 10.47 2.84 12.07
C PHE A 268 11.35 1.74 11.45
N LEU A 269 11.23 1.53 10.13
CA LEU A 269 12.04 0.53 9.43
C LEU A 269 13.53 0.85 9.46
N MET A 270 13.90 2.13 9.40
CA MET A 270 15.30 2.55 9.56
C MET A 270 15.82 2.27 10.96
N LYS A 271 15.06 2.66 11.99
CA LYS A 271 15.40 2.44 13.40
C LYS A 271 15.68 0.96 13.70
N TYR A 272 14.91 0.05 13.10
CA TYR A 272 15.03 -1.39 13.32
C TYR A 272 15.73 -2.14 12.17
N LYS A 273 16.52 -1.44 11.35
CA LYS A 273 17.35 -1.99 10.27
C LYS A 273 16.60 -2.83 9.22
N LEU A 274 15.29 -2.67 9.08
CA LEU A 274 14.46 -3.36 8.07
C LEU A 274 14.34 -2.59 6.75
N HIS A 275 14.70 -1.30 6.72
CA HIS A 275 14.46 -0.46 5.54
C HIS A 275 15.11 -1.00 4.26
N GLN A 276 16.32 -1.57 4.33
CA GLN A 276 17.02 -2.04 3.12
C GLN A 276 16.34 -3.26 2.49
N VAL A 277 15.96 -4.24 3.31
CA VAL A 277 15.30 -5.45 2.81
C VAL A 277 13.90 -5.12 2.29
N VAL A 278 13.19 -4.22 2.96
CA VAL A 278 11.88 -3.74 2.53
C VAL A 278 11.99 -2.93 1.23
N TYR A 279 12.92 -1.98 1.13
CA TYR A 279 13.08 -1.13 -0.06
C TYR A 279 13.47 -1.93 -1.30
N LYS A 280 14.40 -2.88 -1.19
CA LYS A 280 14.82 -3.75 -2.30
C LYS A 280 13.68 -4.61 -2.87
N ARG A 281 12.60 -4.78 -2.11
CA ARG A 281 11.47 -5.68 -2.42
C ARG A 281 10.18 -4.95 -2.79
N GLN A 282 10.10 -3.64 -2.57
CA GLN A 282 8.87 -2.88 -2.80
C GLN A 282 8.61 -2.63 -4.29
N SER A 283 8.10 -3.62 -5.00
CA SER A 283 7.27 -3.36 -6.19
C SER A 283 5.87 -2.88 -5.82
N LYS A 284 5.42 -3.19 -4.59
CA LYS A 284 4.03 -3.06 -4.12
C LYS A 284 3.79 -2.03 -2.99
N GLY A 285 4.84 -1.32 -2.56
CA GLY A 285 4.77 -0.33 -1.48
C GLY A 285 4.67 -0.93 -0.07
N LEU A 286 4.95 -0.11 0.95
CA LEU A 286 5.05 -0.56 2.36
C LEU A 286 3.74 -1.12 2.91
N GLN A 287 2.63 -0.49 2.58
CA GLN A 287 1.33 -0.85 3.16
C GLN A 287 0.83 -2.20 2.67
N GLU A 288 0.97 -2.52 1.38
CA GLU A 288 0.59 -3.84 0.87
C GLU A 288 1.42 -4.94 1.53
N LEU A 289 2.71 -4.68 1.76
CA LEU A 289 3.57 -5.59 2.53
C LEU A 289 3.07 -5.78 3.97
N LEU A 290 2.67 -4.70 4.65
CA LEU A 290 2.14 -4.79 6.02
C LEU A 290 0.83 -5.59 6.06
N MET A 291 -0.11 -5.34 5.15
CA MET A 291 -1.36 -6.09 5.07
C MET A 291 -1.12 -7.58 4.80
N HIS A 292 -0.10 -7.93 4.01
CA HIS A 292 0.27 -9.32 3.76
C HIS A 292 0.93 -10.00 4.98
N ILE A 293 1.75 -9.25 5.72
CA ILE A 293 2.44 -9.75 6.91
C ILE A 293 1.48 -9.88 8.10
N PHE A 294 0.53 -8.96 8.22
CA PHE A 294 -0.45 -8.83 9.29
C PHE A 294 -1.87 -8.91 8.71
N PRO A 295 -2.32 -10.09 8.26
CA PRO A 295 -3.69 -10.28 7.76
C PRO A 295 -4.74 -9.98 8.84
N GLU A 296 -4.36 -10.05 10.12
CA GLU A 296 -5.20 -9.68 11.26
C GLU A 296 -5.44 -8.17 11.43
N ILE A 297 -4.86 -7.32 10.57
CA ILE A 297 -5.33 -5.94 10.42
C ILE A 297 -6.66 -6.00 9.66
N GLU A 298 -7.70 -6.50 10.32
CA GLU A 298 -9.06 -6.18 9.93
C GLU A 298 -9.23 -4.70 10.25
N ILE A 299 -9.34 -3.88 9.21
CA ILE A 299 -9.63 -2.47 9.40
C ILE A 299 -11.10 -2.42 9.83
N GLU A 300 -11.33 -2.47 11.13
CA GLU A 300 -12.65 -2.24 11.70
C GLU A 300 -13.12 -0.84 11.30
N SER A 301 -14.44 -0.63 11.24
CA SER A 301 -15.02 0.64 10.77
C SER A 301 -14.48 1.86 11.54
N GLU A 302 -14.12 1.70 12.82
CA GLU A 302 -13.50 2.75 13.64
C GLU A 302 -12.09 3.10 13.15
N ASP A 303 -11.27 2.12 12.80
CA ASP A 303 -9.90 2.33 12.30
C ASP A 303 -9.86 3.03 10.94
N ILE A 304 -10.90 2.84 10.11
CA ILE A 304 -11.05 3.53 8.83
C ILE A 304 -11.09 5.05 9.06
N ILE A 305 -11.88 5.49 10.04
CA ILE A 305 -12.05 6.90 10.35
C ILE A 305 -10.75 7.48 10.88
N ASP A 306 -10.06 6.81 11.81
CA ASP A 306 -8.80 7.32 12.37
C ASP A 306 -7.71 7.49 11.31
N VAL A 307 -7.57 6.50 10.41
CA VAL A 307 -6.62 6.57 9.29
C VAL A 307 -6.98 7.69 8.31
N TYR A 308 -8.26 7.83 8.00
CA TYR A 308 -8.76 8.90 7.14
C TYR A 308 -8.53 10.27 7.77
N ASP A 309 -8.81 10.40 9.06
CA ASP A 309 -8.68 11.61 9.84
C ASP A 309 -7.22 12.08 9.90
N ALA A 310 -6.31 11.15 10.17
CA ALA A 310 -4.87 11.38 10.12
C ALA A 310 -4.41 11.87 8.73
N ALA A 311 -5.00 11.36 7.64
CA ALA A 311 -4.64 11.78 6.29
C ALA A 311 -5.14 13.19 5.95
N ILE A 312 -6.36 13.57 6.34
CA ILE A 312 -6.88 14.92 6.10
C ILE A 312 -6.25 15.98 7.01
N GLU A 313 -5.77 15.59 8.20
CA GLU A 313 -5.00 16.45 9.11
C GLU A 313 -3.52 16.60 8.73
N GLY A 314 -3.07 15.89 7.70
CA GLY A 314 -1.68 15.93 7.25
C GLY A 314 -0.70 15.14 8.13
N LYS A 315 -1.20 14.37 9.12
CA LYS A 315 -0.41 13.40 9.87
C LYS A 315 0.06 12.23 8.97
N LEU A 316 -0.73 11.92 7.92
CA LEU A 316 -0.31 11.06 6.81
C LEU A 316 -0.23 11.87 5.51
N ALA A 317 0.90 11.73 4.80
CA ALA A 317 1.11 12.41 3.52
C ALA A 317 0.02 12.08 2.49
N GLN A 318 -0.38 10.81 2.43
CA GLN A 318 -1.43 10.29 1.55
C GLN A 318 -2.21 9.16 2.23
N LEU A 319 -3.43 8.91 1.76
CA LEU A 319 -4.21 7.75 2.20
C LEU A 319 -3.48 6.46 1.81
N PRO A 320 -3.57 5.39 2.61
CA PRO A 320 -2.93 4.13 2.29
C PRO A 320 -3.34 3.55 0.92
N ASN A 321 -2.40 2.90 0.23
CA ASN A 321 -2.72 2.10 -0.94
C ASN A 321 -3.65 0.96 -0.52
N GLY A 322 -4.81 0.85 -1.20
CA GLY A 322 -5.86 -0.09 -0.81
C GLY A 322 -6.70 0.38 0.38
N PHE A 323 -6.55 1.62 0.85
CA PHE A 323 -7.41 2.19 1.92
C PHE A 323 -8.89 2.07 1.59
N TRP A 324 -9.27 2.24 0.33
CA TRP A 324 -10.67 2.11 -0.08
C TRP A 324 -11.12 0.63 -0.19
N GLY A 325 -10.21 -0.34 -0.12
CA GLY A 325 -10.54 -1.75 -0.37
C GLY A 325 -10.26 -2.18 -1.81
N LYS A 326 -10.38 -3.48 -2.08
CA LYS A 326 -10.17 -4.07 -3.42
C LYS A 326 -11.48 -4.32 -4.14
N HIS A 327 -12.53 -4.62 -3.38
CA HIS A 327 -13.86 -4.91 -3.90
C HIS A 327 -14.73 -3.65 -3.95
N GLU A 328 -15.67 -3.60 -4.89
CA GLU A 328 -16.54 -2.43 -5.05
C GLU A 328 -17.38 -2.14 -3.81
N GLU A 329 -17.88 -3.18 -3.15
CA GLU A 329 -18.68 -3.06 -1.92
C GLU A 329 -17.87 -2.46 -0.78
N GLU A 330 -16.61 -2.89 -0.59
CA GLU A 330 -15.71 -2.28 0.38
C GLU A 330 -15.49 -0.80 0.06
N VAL A 331 -15.16 -0.47 -1.20
CA VAL A 331 -14.92 0.92 -1.63
C VAL A 331 -16.13 1.80 -1.36
N GLN A 332 -17.33 1.33 -1.67
CA GLN A 332 -18.56 2.05 -1.40
C GLN A 332 -18.80 2.23 0.10
N HIS A 333 -18.65 1.15 0.88
CA HIS A 333 -18.82 1.20 2.32
C HIS A 333 -17.85 2.18 2.98
N ARG A 334 -16.55 2.11 2.65
CA ARG A 334 -15.52 2.99 3.22
C ARG A 334 -15.70 4.45 2.78
N LEU A 335 -16.08 4.69 1.53
CA LEU A 335 -16.40 6.03 1.03
C LEU A 335 -17.62 6.62 1.76
N GLN A 336 -18.69 5.84 1.91
CA GLN A 336 -19.88 6.25 2.64
C GLN A 336 -19.55 6.61 4.09
N LEU A 337 -18.77 5.76 4.76
CA LEU A 337 -18.33 5.97 6.14
C LEU A 337 -17.49 7.26 6.28
N CYS A 338 -16.43 7.41 5.47
CA CYS A 338 -15.54 8.57 5.52
C CYS A 338 -16.27 9.88 5.17
N LEU A 339 -17.16 9.85 4.17
CA LEU A 339 -17.91 11.02 3.74
C LEU A 339 -18.96 11.42 4.79
N ARG A 340 -19.68 10.46 5.40
CA ARG A 340 -20.62 10.74 6.50
C ARG A 340 -19.92 11.33 7.71
N TYR A 341 -18.84 10.70 8.17
CA TYR A 341 -18.02 11.22 9.26
C TYR A 341 -17.54 12.65 8.98
N LEU A 342 -16.94 12.88 7.80
CA LEU A 342 -16.42 14.20 7.46
C LEU A 342 -17.51 15.27 7.44
N VAL A 343 -18.64 14.98 6.78
CA VAL A 343 -19.71 15.95 6.53
C VAL A 343 -20.51 16.22 7.80
N LEU A 344 -20.98 15.17 8.47
CA LEU A 344 -21.92 15.28 9.60
C LEU A 344 -21.20 15.50 10.93
N GLU A 345 -20.09 14.80 11.18
CA GLU A 345 -19.44 14.82 12.49
C GLU A 345 -18.33 15.87 12.56
N LYS A 346 -17.37 15.81 11.61
CA LYS A 346 -16.19 16.70 11.64
C LYS A 346 -16.53 18.13 11.24
N LEU A 347 -17.30 18.33 10.17
CA LEU A 347 -17.64 19.66 9.64
C LEU A 347 -19.02 20.16 10.05
N LYS A 348 -19.88 19.28 10.58
CA LYS A 348 -21.25 19.61 11.04
C LYS A 348 -22.08 20.34 9.96
N ILE A 349 -21.94 19.90 8.71
CA ILE A 349 -22.72 20.41 7.58
C ILE A 349 -24.14 19.86 7.71
N LYS A 350 -25.14 20.72 7.63
CA LYS A 350 -26.55 20.30 7.69
C LYS A 350 -26.95 19.55 6.42
N PRO A 351 -27.87 18.56 6.49
CA PRO A 351 -28.29 17.76 5.34
C PRO A 351 -28.61 18.56 4.06
N HIS A 352 -29.40 19.63 4.17
CA HIS A 352 -29.75 20.47 3.01
C HIS A 352 -28.57 21.24 2.40
N GLU A 353 -27.52 21.52 3.18
CA GLU A 353 -26.32 22.21 2.68
C GLU A 353 -25.36 21.25 1.94
N ILE A 354 -25.52 19.93 2.10
CA ILE A 354 -24.55 18.93 1.59
C ILE A 354 -24.37 19.07 0.08
N LEU A 355 -25.47 19.16 -0.68
CA LEU A 355 -25.40 19.27 -2.15
C LEU A 355 -24.78 20.59 -2.62
N LEU A 356 -24.85 21.64 -1.81
CA LEU A 356 -24.24 22.93 -2.11
C LEU A 356 -22.76 22.95 -1.77
N ARG A 357 -22.37 22.41 -0.61
CA ARG A 357 -21.01 22.50 -0.07
C ARG A 357 -20.09 21.37 -0.55
N VAL A 358 -20.61 20.16 -0.76
CA VAL A 358 -19.83 18.99 -1.16
C VAL A 358 -19.68 18.95 -2.68
N GLN A 359 -18.86 19.86 -3.20
CA GLN A 359 -18.49 19.96 -4.62
C GLN A 359 -17.10 19.40 -4.89
N LYS A 360 -16.65 19.40 -6.15
CA LYS A 360 -15.32 18.91 -6.54
C LYS A 360 -14.17 19.54 -5.70
N PRO A 361 -14.12 20.87 -5.45
CA PRO A 361 -13.07 21.46 -4.60
C PRO A 361 -13.09 20.93 -3.17
N PHE A 362 -14.27 20.65 -2.62
CA PHE A 362 -14.42 20.02 -1.30
C PHE A 362 -13.80 18.63 -1.30
N LEU A 363 -14.11 17.80 -2.30
CA LEU A 363 -13.58 16.44 -2.38
C LEU A 363 -12.05 16.43 -2.51
N VAL A 364 -11.47 17.35 -3.29
CA VAL A 364 -10.01 17.48 -3.42
C VAL A 364 -9.39 17.89 -2.09
N LYS A 365 -9.96 18.90 -1.41
CA LYS A 365 -9.48 19.39 -0.11
C LYS A 365 -9.39 18.26 0.92
N TYR A 366 -10.32 17.33 0.89
CA TYR A 366 -10.40 16.22 1.85
C TYR A 366 -9.97 14.86 1.26
N LYS A 367 -9.22 14.84 0.15
CA LYS A 367 -8.64 13.61 -0.45
C LYS A 367 -9.67 12.53 -0.84
N LEU A 368 -10.89 12.93 -1.18
CA LEU A 368 -11.99 12.05 -1.65
C LEU A 368 -12.18 12.09 -3.16
N ASP A 369 -11.58 13.04 -3.86
CA ASP A 369 -11.80 13.27 -5.29
C ASP A 369 -11.42 12.05 -6.14
N TYR A 370 -10.32 11.39 -5.83
CA TYR A 370 -9.85 10.22 -6.57
C TYR A 370 -10.85 9.06 -6.52
N VAL A 371 -11.30 8.67 -5.32
CA VAL A 371 -12.22 7.54 -5.15
C VAL A 371 -13.60 7.85 -5.74
N VAL A 372 -14.06 9.09 -5.60
CA VAL A 372 -15.29 9.55 -6.23
C VAL A 372 -15.14 9.51 -7.75
N TYR A 373 -14.05 10.05 -8.31
CA TYR A 373 -13.80 10.11 -9.75
C TYR A 373 -13.74 8.73 -10.40
N GLN A 374 -13.02 7.78 -9.80
CA GLN A 374 -12.95 6.41 -10.31
C GLN A 374 -14.31 5.70 -10.38
N ARG A 375 -15.31 6.21 -9.66
CA ARG A 375 -16.65 5.61 -9.54
C ARG A 375 -17.75 6.47 -10.18
N GLN A 376 -17.41 7.53 -10.92
CA GLN A 376 -18.36 8.45 -11.57
C GLN A 376 -19.16 7.85 -12.74
N SER A 377 -19.51 6.56 -12.73
CA SER A 377 -20.62 6.10 -13.57
C SER A 377 -21.93 6.78 -13.16
N LYS A 378 -22.08 7.10 -11.87
CA LYS A 378 -23.17 7.89 -11.29
C LYS A 378 -22.63 9.26 -10.89
N GLY A 379 -23.28 10.35 -11.34
CA GLY A 379 -22.82 11.71 -11.04
C GLY A 379 -22.72 11.98 -9.52
N LEU A 380 -21.82 12.88 -9.09
CA LEU A 380 -21.57 13.19 -7.67
C LEU A 380 -22.85 13.39 -6.85
N ARG A 381 -23.86 14.04 -7.43
CA ARG A 381 -25.15 14.22 -6.78
C ARG A 381 -25.84 12.91 -6.39
N GLU A 382 -25.88 11.95 -7.31
CA GLU A 382 -26.55 10.67 -7.07
C GLU A 382 -25.80 9.87 -5.99
N LEU A 383 -24.46 9.94 -6.00
CA LEU A 383 -23.65 9.41 -4.92
C LEU A 383 -24.00 10.05 -3.57
N LEU A 384 -24.13 11.38 -3.52
CA LEU A 384 -24.49 12.08 -2.28
C LEU A 384 -25.89 11.70 -1.79
N MET A 385 -26.90 11.61 -2.65
CA MET A 385 -28.24 11.17 -2.25
C MET A 385 -28.25 9.73 -1.74
N ASN A 386 -27.41 8.86 -2.30
CA ASN A 386 -27.30 7.48 -1.81
C ASN A 386 -26.60 7.39 -0.44
N ILE A 387 -25.58 8.23 -0.21
CA ILE A 387 -24.82 8.25 1.06
C ILE A 387 -25.64 8.92 2.16
N PHE A 388 -26.41 9.95 1.81
CA PHE A 388 -27.23 10.77 2.69
C PHE A 388 -28.69 10.71 2.23
N PRO A 389 -29.40 9.60 2.46
CA PRO A 389 -30.83 9.51 2.16
C PRO A 389 -31.64 10.58 2.91
N GLU A 390 -31.13 11.08 4.03
CA GLU A 390 -31.69 12.21 4.80
C GLU A 390 -31.63 13.57 4.08
N ILE A 391 -31.07 13.67 2.87
CA ILE A 391 -31.26 14.83 1.99
C ILE A 391 -32.65 14.75 1.35
N GLU A 392 -33.68 14.63 2.18
CA GLU A 392 -35.02 15.02 1.78
C GLU A 392 -35.08 16.54 1.92
N PHE A 393 -35.41 17.21 0.82
CA PHE A 393 -35.61 18.65 0.89
C PHE A 393 -36.93 18.87 1.60
N GLU A 394 -36.88 19.37 2.84
CA GLU A 394 -38.08 19.94 3.43
C GLU A 394 -38.48 21.17 2.60
N ASP A 395 -39.77 21.52 2.60
CA ASP A 395 -40.28 22.69 1.88
C ASP A 395 -39.48 23.96 2.23
N LYS A 396 -39.06 24.08 3.50
CA LYS A 396 -38.20 25.17 3.97
C LYS A 396 -36.85 25.22 3.25
N ASP A 397 -36.19 24.07 3.06
CA ASP A 397 -34.89 24.00 2.40
C ASP A 397 -35.01 24.34 0.90
N ILE A 398 -36.12 23.95 0.27
CA ILE A 398 -36.42 24.31 -1.13
C ILE A 398 -36.48 25.84 -1.25
N ILE A 399 -37.17 26.49 -0.32
CA ILE A 399 -37.31 27.96 -0.28
C ILE A 399 -35.97 28.66 0.00
N GLU A 400 -35.17 28.18 0.94
CA GLU A 400 -33.85 28.78 1.22
C GLU A 400 -32.91 28.70 0.00
N VAL A 401 -32.89 27.56 -0.69
CA VAL A 401 -32.12 27.41 -1.93
C VAL A 401 -32.67 28.29 -3.06
N PHE A 402 -34.00 28.44 -3.11
CA PHE A 402 -34.67 29.33 -4.05
C PHE A 402 -34.26 30.78 -3.84
N ASP A 403 -34.25 31.25 -2.58
CA ASP A 403 -33.86 32.61 -2.20
C ASP A 403 -32.40 32.92 -2.57
N ALA A 404 -31.47 32.04 -2.20
CA ALA A 404 -30.06 32.20 -2.56
C ALA A 404 -29.85 32.30 -4.09
N ALA A 405 -30.63 31.54 -4.87
CA ALA A 405 -30.53 31.56 -6.32
C ALA A 405 -31.06 32.87 -6.95
N ILE A 406 -32.15 33.45 -6.42
CA ILE A 406 -32.69 34.72 -6.92
C ILE A 406 -31.88 35.93 -6.45
N GLU A 407 -31.23 35.84 -5.29
CA GLU A 407 -30.31 36.87 -4.76
C GLU A 407 -28.95 36.88 -5.45
N GLY A 408 -28.70 35.88 -6.31
CA GLY A 408 -27.50 35.80 -7.14
C GLY A 408 -26.31 35.14 -6.44
N GLU A 409 -26.51 34.58 -5.24
CA GLU A 409 -25.50 33.79 -4.54
C GLU A 409 -25.17 32.50 -5.30
N SER A 410 -26.11 32.01 -6.13
CA SER A 410 -25.87 30.95 -7.11
C SER A 410 -26.11 31.41 -8.56
N ALA A 411 -25.07 31.28 -9.39
CA ALA A 411 -25.13 31.60 -10.81
C ALA A 411 -26.09 30.67 -11.59
N GLN A 412 -26.28 29.44 -11.10
CA GLN A 412 -27.16 28.43 -11.70
C GLN A 412 -27.94 27.68 -10.62
N TRP A 413 -29.11 27.15 -10.97
CA TRP A 413 -29.83 26.22 -10.11
C TRP A 413 -28.93 25.03 -9.75
N PRO A 414 -28.86 24.59 -8.48
CA PRO A 414 -28.17 23.36 -8.14
C PRO A 414 -28.67 22.22 -9.02
N ARG A 415 -27.77 21.38 -9.52
CA ARG A 415 -28.14 20.35 -10.51
C ARG A 415 -29.27 19.49 -9.96
N GLY A 416 -30.39 19.51 -10.68
CA GLY A 416 -31.64 18.81 -10.37
C GLY A 416 -32.30 19.20 -9.05
N PHE A 417 -32.06 20.42 -8.56
CA PHE A 417 -32.92 21.10 -7.59
C PHE A 417 -34.41 20.93 -7.91
N TRP A 418 -34.80 20.89 -9.18
CA TRP A 418 -36.19 20.66 -9.58
C TRP A 418 -36.66 19.20 -9.49
N GLY A 419 -35.81 18.25 -9.12
CA GLY A 419 -36.17 16.83 -9.12
C GLY A 419 -35.95 16.12 -10.47
N LYS A 420 -36.09 14.79 -10.45
CA LYS A 420 -36.02 13.93 -11.66
C LYS A 420 -37.43 13.60 -12.17
N HIS A 421 -38.41 13.50 -11.28
CA HIS A 421 -39.79 13.12 -11.60
C HIS A 421 -40.68 14.36 -11.80
N GLU A 422 -41.70 14.23 -12.64
CA GLU A 422 -42.64 15.33 -12.96
C GLU A 422 -43.35 15.85 -11.70
N GLU A 423 -43.73 14.95 -10.79
CA GLU A 423 -44.36 15.28 -9.51
C GLU A 423 -43.46 16.12 -8.60
N GLU A 424 -42.17 15.78 -8.50
CA GLU A 424 -41.19 16.57 -7.72
C GLU A 424 -40.99 17.96 -8.33
N VAL A 425 -40.89 18.04 -9.67
CA VAL A 425 -40.75 19.31 -10.40
C VAL A 425 -41.97 20.17 -10.13
N GLN A 426 -43.16 19.57 -10.20
CA GLN A 426 -44.41 20.25 -9.96
C GLN A 426 -44.48 20.75 -8.53
N HIS A 427 -44.31 19.88 -7.52
CA HIS A 427 -44.33 20.27 -6.09
C HIS A 427 -43.39 21.45 -5.81
N ARG A 428 -42.12 21.33 -6.21
CA ARG A 428 -41.10 22.36 -5.97
C ARG A 428 -41.42 23.67 -6.69
N LEU A 429 -41.94 23.57 -7.92
CA LEU A 429 -42.37 24.75 -8.69
C LEU A 429 -43.56 25.43 -8.02
N GLN A 430 -44.59 24.67 -7.63
CA GLN A 430 -45.76 25.19 -6.94
C GLN A 430 -45.34 25.91 -5.65
N LEU A 431 -44.50 25.27 -4.84
CA LEU A 431 -43.97 25.82 -3.60
C LEU A 431 -43.19 27.12 -3.82
N CYS A 432 -42.20 27.13 -4.73
CA CYS A 432 -41.38 28.31 -5.01
C CYS A 432 -42.21 29.47 -5.56
N LEU A 433 -43.15 29.19 -6.47
CA LEU A 433 -43.97 30.22 -7.09
C LEU A 433 -44.97 30.80 -6.08
N ARG A 434 -45.55 29.96 -5.22
CA ARG A 434 -46.47 30.40 -4.17
C ARG A 434 -45.77 31.27 -3.14
N TYR A 435 -44.62 30.82 -2.62
CA TYR A 435 -43.76 31.60 -1.73
C TYR A 435 -43.37 32.95 -2.35
N LEU A 436 -42.85 32.94 -3.59
CA LEU A 436 -42.42 34.16 -4.26
C LEU A 436 -43.56 35.17 -4.41
N VAL A 437 -44.73 34.71 -4.86
CA VAL A 437 -45.86 35.58 -5.21
C VAL A 437 -46.59 36.09 -3.96
N LEU A 438 -46.95 35.19 -3.04
CA LEU A 438 -47.78 35.53 -1.88
C LEU A 438 -46.96 36.07 -0.72
N GLU A 439 -45.80 35.48 -0.43
CA GLU A 439 -45.02 35.82 0.76
C GLU A 439 -43.95 36.87 0.46
N LYS A 440 -43.08 36.61 -0.52
CA LYS A 440 -41.93 37.49 -0.80
C LYS A 440 -42.34 38.80 -1.48
N LEU A 441 -43.23 38.73 -2.48
CA LEU A 441 -43.69 39.91 -3.25
C LEU A 441 -45.05 40.46 -2.81
N LYS A 442 -45.81 39.72 -1.99
CA LYS A 442 -47.12 40.11 -1.48
C LYS A 442 -48.10 40.56 -2.57
N ILE A 443 -48.09 39.85 -3.71
CA ILE A 443 -49.01 40.10 -4.82
C ILE A 443 -50.39 39.59 -4.43
N LYS A 444 -51.42 40.44 -4.60
CA LYS A 444 -52.80 40.05 -4.29
C LYS A 444 -53.32 39.01 -5.30
N PRO A 445 -54.20 38.07 -4.91
CA PRO A 445 -54.69 37.00 -5.79
C PRO A 445 -55.16 37.48 -7.17
N HIS A 446 -55.98 38.54 -7.24
CA HIS A 446 -56.49 39.10 -8.50
C HIS A 446 -55.43 39.71 -9.41
N GLU A 447 -54.27 40.11 -8.87
CA GLU A 447 -53.17 40.67 -9.66
C GLU A 447 -52.26 39.57 -10.24
N ILE A 448 -52.33 38.33 -9.74
CA ILE A 448 -51.37 37.27 -10.07
C ILE A 448 -51.37 36.98 -11.57
N ARG A 449 -52.54 36.80 -12.20
CA ARG A 449 -52.64 36.53 -13.65
C ARG A 449 -52.09 37.67 -14.52
N LEU A 450 -52.19 38.90 -14.04
CA LEU A 450 -51.69 40.07 -14.76
C LEU A 450 -50.18 40.24 -14.58
N ARG A 451 -49.65 40.03 -13.38
CA ARG A 451 -48.23 40.26 -13.04
C ARG A 451 -47.32 39.06 -13.32
N VAL A 452 -47.80 37.84 -13.12
CA VAL A 452 -47.00 36.62 -13.29
C VAL A 452 -47.06 36.16 -14.75
N GLN A 453 -46.36 36.91 -15.59
CA GLN A 453 -46.18 36.61 -17.02
C GLN A 453 -44.76 36.10 -17.30
N LYS A 454 -44.46 35.77 -18.56
CA LYS A 454 -43.12 35.32 -18.98
C LYS A 454 -41.97 36.23 -18.48
N PRO A 455 -42.03 37.58 -18.59
CA PRO A 455 -40.95 38.44 -18.07
C PRO A 455 -40.75 38.32 -16.56
N PHE A 456 -41.83 38.10 -15.80
CA PHE A 456 -41.76 37.85 -14.37
C PHE A 456 -41.01 36.54 -14.09
N LEU A 457 -41.36 35.47 -14.79
CA LEU A 457 -40.69 34.17 -14.61
C LEU A 457 -39.20 34.23 -14.96
N VAL A 458 -38.84 34.95 -16.04
CA VAL A 458 -37.43 35.17 -16.43
C VAL A 458 -36.69 35.94 -15.33
N LYS A 459 -37.29 37.01 -14.80
CA LYS A 459 -36.70 37.83 -13.73
C LYS A 459 -36.33 37.00 -12.50
N TYR A 460 -37.14 36.00 -12.16
CA TYR A 460 -36.92 35.12 -11.00
C TYR A 460 -36.40 33.73 -11.37
N LYS A 461 -35.82 33.57 -12.58
CA LYS A 461 -35.18 32.32 -13.06
C LYS A 461 -36.10 31.08 -13.04
N LEU A 462 -37.41 31.27 -13.12
CA LEU A 462 -38.44 30.20 -13.14
C LEU A 462 -38.89 29.81 -14.55
N ASP A 463 -38.56 30.63 -15.56
CA ASP A 463 -39.02 30.44 -16.94
C ASP A 463 -38.59 29.08 -17.52
N TYR A 464 -37.35 28.67 -17.29
CA TYR A 464 -36.85 27.39 -17.80
C TYR A 464 -37.71 26.20 -17.34
N VAL A 465 -38.10 26.18 -16.06
CA VAL A 465 -38.84 25.06 -15.47
C VAL A 465 -40.27 25.04 -15.97
N VAL A 466 -40.91 26.21 -16.00
CA VAL A 466 -42.28 26.39 -16.48
C VAL A 466 -42.40 26.04 -17.96
N TYR A 467 -41.41 26.38 -18.79
CA TYR A 467 -41.51 26.17 -20.24
C TYR A 467 -40.91 24.86 -20.74
N GLN A 468 -39.87 24.31 -20.10
CA GLN A 468 -39.23 23.07 -20.58
C GLN A 468 -39.71 21.81 -19.90
N ARG A 469 -40.30 21.90 -18.70
CA ARG A 469 -40.65 20.72 -17.90
C ARG A 469 -42.15 20.60 -17.58
N GLN A 470 -42.95 21.57 -17.98
CA GLN A 470 -44.39 21.53 -17.83
C GLN A 470 -45.05 21.62 -19.21
N SER A 471 -45.98 20.70 -19.48
CA SER A 471 -46.76 20.68 -20.71
C SER A 471 -47.92 21.68 -20.70
N LYS A 472 -48.31 22.14 -19.50
CA LYS A 472 -49.43 23.03 -19.27
C LYS A 472 -49.11 24.46 -19.70
N ARG A 473 -50.13 25.17 -20.20
CA ARG A 473 -50.01 26.62 -20.43
C ARG A 473 -49.81 27.32 -19.09
N LEU A 474 -49.04 28.41 -19.07
CA LEU A 474 -48.79 29.19 -17.85
C LEU A 474 -50.09 29.52 -17.08
N GLN A 475 -51.18 29.84 -17.79
CA GLN A 475 -52.47 30.13 -17.15
C GLN A 475 -53.08 28.93 -16.42
N GLU A 476 -52.90 27.71 -16.95
CA GLU A 476 -53.38 26.49 -16.31
C GLU A 476 -52.53 26.18 -15.08
N LEU A 477 -51.21 26.33 -15.19
CA LEU A 477 -50.30 26.19 -14.05
C LEU A 477 -50.62 27.19 -12.93
N LEU A 478 -50.93 28.46 -13.27
CA LEU A 478 -51.30 29.46 -12.27
C LEU A 478 -52.62 29.11 -11.57
N SER A 479 -53.61 28.60 -12.29
CA SER A 479 -54.85 28.12 -11.67
C SER A 479 -54.62 26.92 -10.76
N ASP A 480 -53.71 26.02 -11.12
CA ASP A 480 -53.36 24.86 -10.29
C ASP A 480 -52.61 25.26 -9.01
N ILE A 481 -51.69 26.25 -9.09
CA ILE A 481 -50.89 26.73 -7.96
C ILE A 481 -51.73 27.58 -7.01
N PHE A 482 -52.61 28.38 -7.57
CA PHE A 482 -53.42 29.36 -6.85
C PHE A 482 -54.89 29.17 -7.22
N PRO A 483 -55.55 28.14 -6.68
CA PRO A 483 -56.99 27.97 -6.86
C PRO A 483 -57.77 29.21 -6.38
N GLU A 484 -57.21 29.98 -5.44
CA GLU A 484 -57.74 31.27 -4.98
C GLU A 484 -57.75 32.40 -6.02
N ILE A 485 -57.22 32.20 -7.24
CA ILE A 485 -57.36 33.17 -8.36
C ILE A 485 -58.63 32.90 -9.18
N GLU A 486 -59.54 32.04 -8.73
CA GLU A 486 -60.91 32.09 -9.25
C GLU A 486 -61.44 33.51 -9.10
N TYR A 487 -61.87 34.09 -10.22
CA TYR A 487 -62.26 35.48 -10.20
C TYR A 487 -63.49 35.64 -9.31
N THR A 488 -63.33 36.38 -8.22
CA THR A 488 -64.48 36.85 -7.46
C THR A 488 -65.31 37.78 -8.35
N ASP A 489 -66.60 37.93 -8.03
CA ASP A 489 -67.46 38.86 -8.77
C ASP A 489 -66.86 40.28 -8.81
N GLU A 490 -66.23 40.71 -7.73
CA GLU A 490 -65.53 42.00 -7.66
C GLU A 490 -64.33 42.07 -8.63
N ASP A 491 -63.54 41.00 -8.73
CA ASP A 491 -62.41 40.94 -9.67
C ASP A 491 -62.89 40.96 -11.13
N ILE A 492 -63.95 40.22 -11.44
CA ILE A 492 -64.59 40.19 -12.76
C ILE A 492 -64.97 41.62 -13.16
N ILE A 493 -65.65 42.35 -12.26
CA ILE A 493 -66.06 43.72 -12.50
C ILE A 493 -64.87 44.67 -12.64
N ASN A 494 -63.88 44.60 -11.74
CA ASN A 494 -62.71 45.47 -11.79
C ASN A 494 -61.90 45.31 -13.09
N MET A 495 -61.71 44.07 -13.55
CA MET A 495 -61.05 43.82 -14.83
C MET A 495 -61.91 44.28 -16.01
N TYR A 496 -63.22 44.07 -15.93
CA TYR A 496 -64.14 44.52 -16.95
C TYR A 496 -64.08 46.04 -17.11
N ASP A 497 -64.17 46.78 -16.01
CA ASP A 497 -64.04 48.25 -16.00
C ASP A 497 -62.71 48.71 -16.57
N ALA A 498 -61.60 48.06 -16.20
CA ALA A 498 -60.29 48.39 -16.74
C ALA A 498 -60.24 48.25 -18.28
N VAL A 499 -60.93 47.26 -18.87
CA VAL A 499 -61.01 47.08 -20.33
C VAL A 499 -61.92 48.12 -20.99
N ILE A 500 -63.03 48.48 -20.36
CA ILE A 500 -63.97 49.50 -20.87
C ILE A 500 -63.34 50.90 -20.82
N GLU A 501 -62.60 51.21 -19.76
CA GLU A 501 -61.92 52.48 -19.56
C GLU A 501 -60.63 52.61 -20.37
N GLY A 502 -60.24 51.56 -21.11
CA GLY A 502 -59.03 51.55 -21.91
C GLY A 502 -57.74 51.39 -21.11
N ARG A 503 -57.83 51.11 -19.79
CA ARG A 503 -56.67 50.73 -18.95
C ARG A 503 -56.10 49.37 -19.35
N LEU A 504 -56.92 48.50 -19.92
CA LEU A 504 -56.53 47.24 -20.58
C LEU A 504 -56.98 47.24 -22.05
N ALA A 505 -56.07 46.90 -22.96
CA ALA A 505 -56.36 46.88 -24.40
C ALA A 505 -57.45 45.84 -24.77
N GLN A 506 -57.42 44.69 -24.12
CA GLN A 506 -58.32 43.56 -24.37
C GLN A 506 -58.57 42.76 -23.08
N PHE A 507 -59.64 41.97 -23.06
CA PHE A 507 -59.89 41.03 -21.97
C PHE A 507 -58.77 39.98 -21.89
N PRO A 508 -58.34 39.59 -20.67
CA PRO A 508 -57.43 38.46 -20.50
C PRO A 508 -57.97 37.19 -21.15
N HIS A 509 -57.09 36.35 -21.69
CA HIS A 509 -57.50 35.06 -22.25
C HIS A 509 -58.16 34.21 -21.17
N GLY A 510 -59.37 33.71 -21.44
CA GLY A 510 -60.16 32.96 -20.45
C GLY A 510 -60.92 33.82 -19.46
N PHE A 511 -60.95 35.16 -19.59
CA PHE A 511 -61.74 36.05 -18.74
C PHE A 511 -63.21 35.60 -18.65
N TRP A 512 -63.82 35.24 -19.77
CA TRP A 512 -65.21 34.78 -19.79
C TRP A 512 -65.39 33.36 -19.25
N GLY A 513 -64.33 32.59 -19.01
CA GLY A 513 -64.44 31.19 -18.61
C GLY A 513 -64.38 30.21 -19.78
N LYS A 514 -64.30 28.92 -19.44
CA LYS A 514 -64.31 27.81 -20.41
C LYS A 514 -65.68 27.14 -20.48
N GLU A 515 -66.39 27.05 -19.36
CA GLU A 515 -67.70 26.41 -19.27
C GLU A 515 -68.83 27.40 -19.54
N GLU A 516 -69.94 26.92 -20.10
CA GLU A 516 -71.09 27.77 -20.47
C GLU A 516 -71.66 28.49 -19.24
N GLU A 517 -71.73 27.81 -18.09
CA GLU A 517 -72.23 28.40 -16.83
C GLU A 517 -71.35 29.55 -16.33
N GLU A 518 -70.02 29.39 -16.38
CA GLU A 518 -69.04 30.41 -16.00
C GLU A 518 -69.14 31.64 -16.92
N VAL A 519 -69.28 31.41 -18.23
CA VAL A 519 -69.51 32.46 -19.24
C VAL A 519 -70.80 33.20 -18.97
N GLN A 520 -71.90 32.48 -18.70
CA GLN A 520 -73.19 33.08 -18.40
C GLN A 520 -73.14 33.90 -17.11
N HIS A 521 -72.55 33.38 -16.05
CA HIS A 521 -72.40 34.10 -14.77
C HIS A 521 -71.64 35.41 -14.96
N ARG A 522 -70.45 35.35 -15.57
CA ARG A 522 -69.60 36.54 -15.79
C ARG A 522 -70.26 37.56 -16.71
N LEU A 523 -70.94 37.11 -17.76
CA LEU A 523 -71.66 37.97 -18.67
C LEU A 523 -72.84 38.66 -17.98
N LYS A 524 -73.66 37.92 -17.22
CA LYS A 524 -74.76 38.49 -16.42
C LYS A 524 -74.24 39.51 -15.42
N LEU A 525 -73.14 39.20 -14.73
CA LEU A 525 -72.52 40.09 -13.76
C LEU A 525 -72.02 41.39 -14.41
N CYS A 526 -71.24 41.31 -15.49
CA CYS A 526 -70.74 42.49 -16.21
C CYS A 526 -71.89 43.32 -16.80
N LEU A 527 -72.90 42.66 -17.35
CA LEU A 527 -74.07 43.33 -17.91
C LEU A 527 -74.87 44.07 -16.83
N ARG A 528 -75.15 43.43 -15.68
CA ARG A 528 -75.80 44.07 -14.54
C ARG A 528 -74.99 45.26 -14.02
N HIS A 529 -73.67 45.12 -13.89
CA HIS A 529 -72.81 46.20 -13.45
C HIS A 529 -72.87 47.41 -14.38
N VAL A 530 -72.74 47.23 -15.70
CA VAL A 530 -72.81 48.35 -16.65
C VAL A 530 -74.18 49.03 -16.62
N VAL A 531 -75.25 48.24 -16.69
CA VAL A 531 -76.61 48.77 -16.82
C VAL A 531 -77.06 49.46 -15.53
N LEU A 532 -76.90 48.80 -14.38
CA LEU A 532 -77.44 49.29 -13.11
C LEU A 532 -76.47 50.22 -12.39
N GLN A 533 -75.17 49.92 -12.38
CA GLN A 533 -74.20 50.69 -11.58
C GLN A 533 -73.54 51.81 -12.38
N LYS A 534 -73.12 51.52 -13.62
CA LYS A 534 -72.38 52.50 -14.43
C LYS A 534 -73.27 53.50 -15.17
N LEU A 535 -74.42 53.03 -15.66
CA LEU A 535 -75.36 53.85 -16.45
C LEU A 535 -76.64 54.21 -15.69
N ASN A 536 -76.89 53.56 -14.56
CA ASN A 536 -78.05 53.80 -13.70
C ASN A 536 -79.38 53.74 -14.48
N MET A 537 -79.50 52.75 -15.38
CA MET A 537 -80.69 52.55 -16.21
C MET A 537 -81.83 51.93 -15.42
N GLU A 538 -83.05 52.42 -15.67
CA GLU A 538 -84.25 51.83 -15.08
C GLU A 538 -84.60 50.49 -15.76
N PRO A 539 -85.16 49.49 -15.06
CA PRO A 539 -85.48 48.18 -15.64
C PRO A 539 -86.33 48.23 -16.92
N GLN A 540 -87.17 49.26 -17.07
CA GLN A 540 -88.04 49.46 -18.22
C GLN A 540 -87.27 49.86 -19.49
N GLU A 541 -86.14 50.53 -19.33
CA GLU A 541 -85.31 51.05 -20.43
C GLU A 541 -84.38 49.98 -21.00
N ILE A 542 -84.09 48.93 -20.21
CA ILE A 542 -83.11 47.89 -20.55
C ILE A 542 -83.45 47.21 -21.89
N LEU A 543 -84.71 46.83 -22.11
CA LEU A 543 -85.11 46.13 -23.34
C LEU A 543 -85.04 47.03 -24.60
N SER A 544 -85.25 48.34 -24.45
CA SER A 544 -85.19 49.28 -25.57
C SER A 544 -83.77 49.76 -25.89
N GLU A 545 -82.91 49.86 -24.87
CA GLU A 545 -81.57 50.46 -24.95
C GLU A 545 -80.45 49.42 -25.11
N VAL A 546 -80.57 48.23 -24.53
CA VAL A 546 -79.54 47.18 -24.62
C VAL A 546 -79.67 46.42 -25.94
N LYS A 547 -79.25 47.08 -27.03
CA LYS A 547 -79.19 46.53 -28.39
C LYS A 547 -77.77 46.11 -28.77
N THR A 548 -77.59 45.56 -29.96
CA THR A 548 -76.28 45.21 -30.53
C THR A 548 -75.25 46.34 -30.44
N SER A 549 -75.64 47.57 -30.73
CA SER A 549 -74.76 48.76 -30.63
C SER A 549 -74.29 49.03 -29.20
N PHE A 550 -75.16 48.82 -28.20
CA PHE A 550 -74.82 48.91 -26.78
C PHE A 550 -73.77 47.84 -26.42
N LEU A 551 -74.04 46.60 -26.79
CA LEU A 551 -73.13 45.49 -26.50
C LEU A 551 -71.75 45.68 -27.16
N MET A 552 -71.69 46.27 -28.35
CA MET A 552 -70.43 46.61 -29.00
C MET A 552 -69.69 47.73 -28.25
N LYS A 553 -70.40 48.81 -27.88
CA LYS A 553 -69.84 49.94 -27.12
C LYS A 553 -69.18 49.49 -25.82
N TYR A 554 -69.81 48.53 -25.13
CA TYR A 554 -69.33 47.98 -23.87
C TYR A 554 -68.61 46.63 -24.03
N LYS A 555 -68.12 46.29 -25.23
CA LYS A 555 -67.32 45.09 -25.51
C LYS A 555 -67.93 43.76 -25.01
N LEU A 556 -69.25 43.67 -24.84
CA LEU A 556 -70.00 42.47 -24.47
C LEU A 556 -70.47 41.67 -25.68
N PHE A 557 -70.54 42.32 -26.85
CA PHE A 557 -71.12 41.76 -28.07
C PHE A 557 -70.56 40.39 -28.44
N HIS A 558 -69.24 40.25 -28.46
CA HIS A 558 -68.57 39.01 -28.84
C HIS A 558 -68.87 37.86 -27.87
N CYS A 559 -69.09 38.15 -26.58
CA CYS A 559 -69.44 37.12 -25.60
C CYS A 559 -70.90 36.67 -25.76
N VAL A 560 -71.81 37.62 -26.00
CA VAL A 560 -73.24 37.33 -26.23
C VAL A 560 -73.42 36.52 -27.52
N TYR A 561 -72.75 36.90 -28.61
CA TYR A 561 -73.07 36.37 -29.94
C TYR A 561 -72.30 35.10 -30.30
N GLU A 562 -71.08 34.90 -29.80
CA GLU A 562 -70.30 33.68 -30.13
C GLU A 562 -70.53 32.52 -29.17
N ARG A 563 -71.01 32.78 -27.95
CA ARG A 563 -70.98 31.77 -26.87
C ARG A 563 -72.30 31.53 -26.17
N GLN A 564 -73.38 32.21 -26.58
CA GLN A 564 -74.71 31.90 -26.05
C GLN A 564 -75.58 31.19 -27.09
N THR A 565 -76.29 30.18 -26.59
CA THR A 565 -77.36 29.47 -27.31
C THR A 565 -78.69 30.23 -27.26
N LYS A 566 -78.84 31.12 -26.27
CA LYS A 566 -80.06 31.89 -25.98
C LYS A 566 -80.03 33.25 -26.68
N GLY A 567 -81.21 33.72 -27.10
CA GLY A 567 -81.35 35.05 -27.69
C GLY A 567 -81.08 36.16 -26.68
N LEU A 568 -80.67 37.34 -27.16
CA LEU A 568 -80.38 38.51 -26.29
C LEU A 568 -81.54 38.83 -25.33
N ASP A 569 -82.79 38.72 -25.79
CA ASP A 569 -83.98 38.96 -24.96
C ASP A 569 -84.06 37.99 -23.76
N GLU A 570 -83.71 36.74 -23.97
CA GLU A 570 -83.72 35.71 -22.92
C GLU A 570 -82.56 35.95 -21.93
N LEU A 571 -81.37 36.28 -22.43
CA LEU A 571 -80.26 36.71 -21.59
C LEU A 571 -80.62 37.91 -20.71
N LEU A 572 -81.27 38.93 -21.28
CA LEU A 572 -81.66 40.12 -20.53
C LEU A 572 -82.67 39.79 -19.44
N LYS A 573 -83.64 38.92 -19.71
CA LYS A 573 -84.60 38.47 -18.68
C LYS A 573 -83.93 37.70 -17.56
N GLU A 574 -82.96 36.84 -17.87
CA GLU A 574 -82.22 36.10 -16.86
C GLU A 574 -81.27 37.00 -16.06
N ALA A 575 -80.61 37.95 -16.71
CA ALA A 575 -79.72 38.91 -16.06
C ALA A 575 -80.50 39.92 -15.21
N PHE A 576 -81.74 40.23 -15.59
CA PHE A 576 -82.59 41.23 -14.94
C PHE A 576 -84.01 40.67 -14.69
N PRO A 577 -84.18 39.77 -13.69
CA PRO A 577 -85.49 39.20 -13.37
C PRO A 577 -86.52 40.26 -12.94
N GLU A 578 -86.08 41.48 -12.62
CA GLU A 578 -86.93 42.63 -12.30
C GLU A 578 -87.76 43.12 -13.51
N ILE A 579 -87.35 42.80 -14.75
CA ILE A 579 -88.05 43.19 -15.98
C ILE A 579 -89.38 42.45 -16.13
N ASP A 580 -89.45 41.15 -15.79
CA ASP A 580 -90.64 40.32 -15.99
C ASP A 580 -91.71 40.49 -14.88
N LYS A 581 -91.34 41.01 -13.71
CA LYS A 581 -92.25 41.15 -12.55
C LYS A 581 -93.37 42.20 -12.71
N ARG A 582 -93.47 42.89 -13.85
CA ARG A 582 -94.53 43.89 -14.12
C ARG A 582 -95.65 43.41 -15.03
N LYS A 583 -95.68 42.11 -15.37
CA LYS A 583 -96.85 41.46 -16.01
C LYS A 583 -97.76 40.70 -15.02
N SER A 584 -97.47 40.74 -13.71
CA SER A 584 -98.32 40.20 -12.63
C SER A 584 -98.94 41.30 -11.80
#